data_AF-A0A6I6R0Z5-F1
#
_entry.id   AF-A0A6I6R0Z5-F1
#
_cell.length_a   1.000
_cell.length_b   1.000
_cell.length_c   1.000
_cell.angle_alpha   90.00
_cell.angle_beta   90.00
_cell.angle_gamma   90.00
#
_symmetry.space_group_name_H-M   'P 1'
#
loop_
_entity.id
_entity.type
_entity.pdbx_description
1 polymer ?
#
loop_
_entity_poly.entity_id
_entity_poly.type
_entity_poly.pdbx_seq_one_letter_code
_entity_poly.pdbx_strand_id
1 'polypeptide(L)'
;MSHGFISKIAAQVSLPYRKPKGGVKEIERRNGSLVVRYVSGADCLPYGKYPRLFELWACTMIKTDDPCFDPETNTLHLGTTFREFLRLIGVNVGGKSLHTIKPQLERLFKCVYIISNNTETTSQGINFTVAEKYQIDWLRNEPQSHGLFENWVQLSQRYVDMLRDHPVPVDLKVIARLRKPMAIDVYWWLTKRVYNLRERVTITWQQLYRQFGSDSELKEFKRKFKLAVAEVVEVYPCRITLGPQRVTVFPNQTSVPTVTQTRAVERKRAAAPSPAPARAGESERKPRESIEAHWIEIAGWGEVWMTSELFDVGPARAHLEGSVDSVSCPVCAFDERNRALHGYIQESLF
;
A
#
# COMPACT_ATOMS: atom_id res chain seq x y z
N MET A 1 -6.71 8.55 2.68
CA MET A 1 -6.63 7.25 3.38
C MET A 1 -5.22 6.68 3.25
N SER A 2 -4.53 6.35 4.35
CA SER A 2 -3.12 5.89 4.33
C SER A 2 -2.97 4.36 4.23
N HIS A 3 -3.98 3.60 4.65
CA HIS A 3 -4.00 2.15 4.66
C HIS A 3 -5.38 1.64 4.21
N GLY A 4 -5.42 0.43 3.66
CA GLY A 4 -6.65 -0.29 3.32
C GLY A 4 -6.76 -1.59 4.09
N PHE A 5 -7.79 -2.36 3.77
CA PHE A 5 -8.09 -3.65 4.38
C PHE A 5 -8.29 -4.71 3.31
N ILE A 6 -7.72 -5.90 3.54
CA ILE A 6 -7.96 -7.07 2.70
C ILE A 6 -8.53 -8.22 3.53
N SER A 7 -9.34 -9.08 2.93
CA SER A 7 -9.92 -10.22 3.63
C SER A 7 -8.83 -11.12 4.23
N LYS A 8 -9.15 -11.74 5.37
CA LYS A 8 -8.29 -12.75 6.00
C LYS A 8 -7.99 -13.91 5.05
N ILE A 9 -8.95 -14.28 4.20
CA ILE A 9 -8.84 -15.38 3.24
C ILE A 9 -7.80 -15.06 2.16
N ALA A 10 -7.86 -13.88 1.54
CA ALA A 10 -6.90 -13.46 0.51
C ALA A 10 -5.45 -13.32 1.05
N ALA A 11 -5.27 -13.08 2.36
CA ALA A 11 -3.96 -13.11 3.00
C ALA A 11 -3.45 -14.54 3.31
N GLN A 12 -4.29 -15.57 3.16
CA GLN A 12 -3.95 -16.97 3.47
C GLN A 12 -3.82 -17.85 2.23
N VAL A 13 -4.57 -17.56 1.16
CA VAL A 13 -4.60 -18.31 -0.09
C VAL A 13 -4.84 -17.38 -1.28
N SER A 14 -4.45 -17.79 -2.48
CA SER A 14 -4.55 -16.93 -3.68
C SER A 14 -5.46 -17.45 -4.78
N LEU A 15 -6.14 -16.52 -5.44
CA LEU A 15 -6.63 -16.69 -6.81
C LEU A 15 -5.48 -16.95 -7.80
N PRO A 16 -5.74 -17.45 -9.03
CA PRO A 16 -4.72 -17.54 -10.07
C PRO A 16 -4.02 -16.21 -10.38
N TYR A 17 -2.73 -16.26 -10.71
CA TYR A 17 -1.96 -15.08 -11.13
C TYR A 17 -2.05 -14.77 -12.62
N ARG A 18 -2.39 -15.78 -13.42
CA ARG A 18 -2.56 -15.73 -14.87
C ARG A 18 -3.83 -16.47 -15.24
N LYS A 19 -4.33 -16.24 -16.45
CA LYS A 19 -5.46 -16.98 -17.00
C LYS A 19 -5.16 -18.49 -16.92
N PRO A 20 -5.99 -19.28 -16.22
CA PRO A 20 -5.81 -20.73 -16.20
C PRO A 20 -5.85 -21.30 -17.62
N LYS A 21 -5.01 -22.31 -17.88
CA LYS A 21 -4.96 -22.98 -19.19
C LYS A 21 -6.00 -24.11 -19.25
N GLY A 22 -6.31 -24.58 -20.45
CA GLY A 22 -7.07 -25.84 -20.65
C GLY A 22 -8.51 -25.83 -20.13
N GLY A 23 -9.13 -24.66 -19.96
CA GLY A 23 -10.53 -24.59 -19.50
C GLY A 23 -10.74 -24.91 -18.02
N VAL A 24 -9.69 -24.84 -17.19
CA VAL A 24 -9.82 -25.03 -15.73
C VAL A 24 -10.82 -24.02 -15.15
N LYS A 25 -11.90 -24.56 -14.57
CA LYS A 25 -12.96 -23.79 -13.92
C LYS A 25 -13.00 -23.93 -12.41
N GLU A 26 -12.22 -24.84 -11.83
CA GLU A 26 -12.12 -25.03 -10.39
C GLU A 26 -10.65 -25.15 -9.96
N ILE A 27 -10.33 -24.53 -8.83
CA ILE A 27 -9.04 -24.74 -8.15
C ILE A 27 -9.28 -24.92 -6.66
N GLU A 28 -8.40 -25.68 -6.00
CA GLU A 28 -8.32 -25.77 -4.55
C GLU A 28 -7.04 -25.08 -4.04
N ARG A 29 -7.15 -24.36 -2.93
CA ARG A 29 -6.03 -23.85 -2.13
C ARG A 29 -6.16 -24.30 -0.69
N ARG A 30 -5.03 -24.53 -0.04
CA ARG A 30 -4.98 -25.08 1.32
C ARG A 30 -3.94 -24.42 2.21
N ASN A 31 -4.34 -24.04 3.41
CA ASN A 31 -3.48 -23.53 4.47
C ASN A 31 -3.80 -24.23 5.80
N GLY A 32 -3.10 -25.33 6.10
CA GLY A 32 -3.46 -26.17 7.25
C GLY A 32 -4.82 -26.84 7.04
N SER A 33 -5.73 -26.65 8.00
CA SER A 33 -7.12 -27.13 7.94
C SER A 33 -8.04 -26.28 7.06
N LEU A 34 -7.64 -25.04 6.74
CA LEU A 34 -8.37 -24.17 5.82
C LEU A 34 -8.22 -24.69 4.38
N VAL A 35 -9.34 -24.91 3.72
CA VAL A 35 -9.43 -25.22 2.29
C VAL A 35 -10.35 -24.20 1.64
N VAL A 36 -9.91 -23.64 0.52
CA VAL A 36 -10.72 -22.73 -0.29
C VAL A 36 -10.74 -23.25 -1.71
N ARG A 37 -11.93 -23.61 -2.18
CA ARG A 37 -12.17 -23.92 -3.57
C ARG A 37 -12.83 -22.74 -4.25
N TYR A 38 -12.26 -22.35 -5.39
CA TYR A 38 -12.82 -21.31 -6.25
C TYR A 38 -13.40 -21.99 -7.46
N VAL A 39 -14.67 -21.71 -7.77
CA VAL A 39 -15.37 -22.24 -8.94
C VAL A 39 -15.82 -21.08 -9.82
N SER A 40 -15.49 -21.16 -11.11
CA SER A 40 -15.83 -20.14 -12.11
C SER A 40 -17.29 -20.26 -12.54
N GLY A 41 -18.08 -19.21 -12.35
CA GLY A 41 -19.37 -19.02 -13.03
C GLY A 41 -19.26 -18.35 -14.41
N ALA A 42 -18.05 -18.24 -14.96
CA ALA A 42 -17.75 -17.62 -16.25
C ALA A 42 -16.93 -18.56 -17.17
N ASP A 43 -16.27 -17.99 -18.18
CA ASP A 43 -15.39 -18.72 -19.12
C ASP A 43 -14.16 -19.33 -18.43
N CYS A 44 -13.61 -18.65 -17.41
CA CYS A 44 -12.53 -19.15 -16.55
C CYS A 44 -12.51 -18.42 -15.20
N LEU A 45 -11.73 -18.94 -14.26
CA LEU A 45 -11.58 -18.34 -12.92
C LEU A 45 -11.09 -16.88 -12.98
N PRO A 46 -11.46 -16.02 -12.01
CA PRO A 46 -10.85 -14.71 -11.90
C PRO A 46 -9.34 -14.85 -11.65
N TYR A 47 -8.54 -14.00 -12.29
CA TYR A 47 -7.08 -14.07 -12.20
C TYR A 47 -6.46 -12.67 -12.26
N GLY A 48 -5.19 -12.57 -11.89
CA GLY A 48 -4.42 -11.36 -12.07
C GLY A 48 -4.67 -10.29 -11.00
N LYS A 49 -4.25 -9.05 -11.30
CA LYS A 49 -4.18 -7.97 -10.32
C LYS A 49 -5.55 -7.36 -10.02
N TYR A 50 -6.45 -7.24 -10.98
CA TYR A 50 -7.69 -6.46 -10.78
C TYR A 50 -8.69 -7.09 -9.80
N PRO A 51 -8.94 -8.42 -9.80
CA PRO A 51 -9.81 -9.03 -8.80
C PRO A 51 -9.30 -8.83 -7.36
N ARG A 52 -7.98 -8.91 -7.18
CA ARG A 52 -7.30 -8.65 -5.90
C ARG A 52 -7.50 -7.21 -5.43
N LEU A 53 -7.33 -6.26 -6.34
CA LEU A 53 -7.51 -4.84 -6.04
C LEU A 53 -8.98 -4.49 -5.76
N PHE A 54 -9.92 -5.15 -6.45
CA PHE A 54 -11.33 -5.01 -6.15
C PHE A 54 -11.65 -5.52 -4.74
N GLU A 55 -11.19 -6.71 -4.37
CA GLU A 55 -11.44 -7.25 -3.02
C GLU A 55 -10.82 -6.37 -1.93
N LEU A 56 -9.60 -5.86 -2.14
CA LEU A 56 -8.95 -4.88 -1.28
C LEU A 56 -9.80 -3.61 -1.13
N TRP A 57 -10.27 -3.05 -2.26
CA TRP A 57 -11.12 -1.86 -2.24
C TRP A 57 -12.43 -2.11 -1.51
N ALA A 58 -13.17 -3.15 -1.91
CA ALA A 58 -14.44 -3.53 -1.31
C ALA A 58 -14.32 -3.75 0.20
N CYS A 59 -13.32 -4.53 0.63
CA CYS A 59 -13.06 -4.77 2.05
C CYS A 59 -12.73 -3.47 2.79
N THR A 60 -11.98 -2.56 2.16
CA THR A 60 -11.68 -1.25 2.73
C THR A 60 -12.96 -0.42 2.91
N MET A 61 -13.76 -0.23 1.86
CA MET A 61 -14.99 0.57 1.91
C MET A 61 -15.99 0.03 2.94
N ILE A 62 -16.18 -1.30 2.96
CA ILE A 62 -17.05 -1.98 3.92
C ILE A 62 -16.53 -1.82 5.35
N LYS A 63 -15.20 -1.91 5.56
CA LYS A 63 -14.62 -1.83 6.90
C LYS A 63 -14.60 -0.41 7.46
N THR A 64 -14.53 0.59 6.59
CA THR A 64 -14.52 2.01 6.97
C THR A 64 -15.90 2.65 6.91
N ASP A 65 -16.94 1.86 6.63
CA ASP A 65 -18.32 2.31 6.43
C ASP A 65 -18.39 3.52 5.46
N ASP A 66 -17.68 3.38 4.33
CA ASP A 66 -17.63 4.42 3.30
C ASP A 66 -19.01 4.60 2.65
N PRO A 67 -19.45 5.85 2.36
CA PRO A 67 -20.75 6.12 1.74
C PRO A 67 -21.00 5.42 0.40
N CYS A 68 -19.97 4.90 -0.28
CA CYS A 68 -20.17 4.11 -1.49
C CYS A 68 -20.71 2.69 -1.22
N PHE A 69 -20.78 2.24 0.04
CA PHE A 69 -21.34 0.96 0.44
C PHE A 69 -22.67 1.16 1.16
N ASP A 70 -23.76 0.63 0.59
CA ASP A 70 -25.06 0.53 1.24
C ASP A 70 -25.13 -0.79 2.04
N PRO A 71 -25.14 -0.74 3.39
CA PRO A 71 -25.18 -1.92 4.24
C PRO A 71 -26.55 -2.61 4.27
N GLU A 72 -27.65 -1.94 3.88
CA GLU A 72 -28.98 -2.56 3.88
C GLU A 72 -29.14 -3.51 2.69
N THR A 73 -28.57 -3.12 1.54
CA THR A 73 -28.67 -3.90 0.30
C THR A 73 -27.41 -4.70 -0.02
N ASN A 74 -26.30 -4.48 0.71
CA ASN A 74 -24.95 -4.96 0.38
C ASN A 74 -24.44 -4.46 -0.98
N THR A 75 -24.82 -3.24 -1.36
CA THR A 75 -24.48 -2.66 -2.66
C THR A 75 -23.25 -1.77 -2.58
N LEU A 76 -22.24 -2.06 -3.40
CA LEU A 76 -21.11 -1.17 -3.65
C LEU A 76 -21.33 -0.37 -4.92
N HIS A 77 -21.29 0.95 -4.82
CA HIS A 77 -21.34 1.87 -5.94
C HIS A 77 -19.93 2.10 -6.50
N LEU A 78 -19.69 1.70 -7.75
CA LEU A 78 -18.37 1.63 -8.35
C LEU A 78 -17.93 2.95 -9.03
N GLY A 79 -18.88 3.65 -9.65
CA GLY A 79 -18.77 4.96 -10.32
C GLY A 79 -17.36 5.52 -10.58
N THR A 80 -17.13 6.76 -10.13
CA THR A 80 -15.80 7.40 -10.11
C THR A 80 -14.93 6.84 -8.99
N THR A 81 -15.53 6.40 -7.88
CA THR A 81 -14.85 5.93 -6.66
C THR A 81 -13.88 4.78 -6.90
N PHE A 82 -14.27 3.72 -7.62
CA PHE A 82 -13.35 2.61 -7.89
C PHE A 82 -12.19 3.05 -8.80
N ARG A 83 -12.44 3.97 -9.74
CA ARG A 83 -11.38 4.54 -10.59
C ARG A 83 -10.44 5.45 -9.78
N GLU A 84 -10.96 6.17 -8.80
CA GLU A 84 -10.18 6.96 -7.84
C GLU A 84 -9.32 6.05 -6.97
N PHE A 85 -9.87 4.95 -6.48
CA PHE A 85 -9.10 3.94 -5.76
C PHE A 85 -7.96 3.40 -6.62
N LEU A 86 -8.22 3.01 -7.87
CA LEU A 86 -7.17 2.55 -8.78
C LEU A 86 -6.08 3.62 -8.99
N ARG A 87 -6.46 4.89 -9.17
CA ARG A 87 -5.51 6.02 -9.25
C ARG A 87 -4.69 6.17 -7.97
N LEU A 88 -5.32 6.04 -6.80
CA LEU A 88 -4.65 6.12 -5.49
C LEU A 88 -3.53 5.08 -5.34
N ILE A 89 -3.73 3.88 -5.87
CA ILE A 89 -2.72 2.80 -5.87
C ILE A 89 -1.88 2.76 -7.16
N GLY A 90 -1.80 3.86 -7.90
CA GLY A 90 -0.91 4.01 -9.06
C GLY A 90 -1.32 3.18 -10.28
N VAL A 91 -2.58 2.76 -10.38
CA VAL A 91 -3.13 2.04 -11.52
C VAL A 91 -3.86 3.02 -12.43
N ASN A 92 -3.20 3.39 -13.54
CA ASN A 92 -3.79 4.28 -14.54
C ASN A 92 -4.87 3.55 -15.35
N VAL A 93 -6.10 4.07 -15.26
CA VAL A 93 -7.26 3.55 -15.99
C VAL A 93 -7.45 4.37 -17.26
N GLY A 94 -6.92 3.87 -18.38
CA GLY A 94 -7.24 4.35 -19.72
C GLY A 94 -8.11 3.36 -20.49
N GLY A 95 -8.54 3.70 -21.71
CA GLY A 95 -9.40 2.84 -22.54
C GLY A 95 -8.85 1.42 -22.76
N LYS A 96 -7.54 1.28 -23.00
CA LYS A 96 -6.87 -0.03 -23.11
C LYS A 96 -6.90 -0.84 -21.80
N SER A 97 -6.88 -0.18 -20.64
CA SER A 97 -6.97 -0.83 -19.33
C SER A 97 -8.37 -1.40 -19.09
N LEU A 98 -9.44 -0.75 -19.59
CA LEU A 98 -10.82 -1.21 -19.42
C LEU A 98 -11.09 -2.56 -20.09
N HIS A 99 -10.54 -2.80 -21.28
CA HIS A 99 -10.60 -4.12 -21.93
C HIS A 99 -10.00 -5.24 -21.09
N THR A 100 -9.07 -4.93 -20.19
CA THR A 100 -8.44 -5.90 -19.30
C THR A 100 -9.17 -6.02 -17.96
N ILE A 101 -9.68 -4.91 -17.43
CA ILE A 101 -10.38 -4.83 -16.14
C ILE A 101 -11.76 -5.50 -16.22
N LYS A 102 -12.58 -5.11 -17.20
CA LYS A 102 -13.95 -5.60 -17.37
C LYS A 102 -14.06 -7.13 -17.26
N PRO A 103 -13.38 -7.91 -18.11
CA PRO A 103 -13.56 -9.36 -18.08
C PRO A 103 -12.90 -10.01 -16.85
N GLN A 104 -12.00 -9.33 -16.13
CA GLN A 104 -11.48 -9.85 -14.85
C GLN A 104 -12.48 -9.65 -13.71
N LEU A 105 -13.15 -8.50 -13.65
CA LEU A 105 -14.15 -8.22 -12.63
C LEU A 105 -15.45 -8.99 -12.86
N GLU A 106 -15.92 -9.12 -14.10
CA GLU A 106 -17.08 -9.97 -14.40
C GLU A 106 -16.85 -11.44 -14.02
N ARG A 107 -15.62 -11.96 -14.19
CA ARG A 107 -15.25 -13.30 -13.70
C ARG A 107 -15.24 -13.39 -12.18
N LEU A 108 -14.81 -12.33 -11.50
CA LEU A 108 -14.82 -12.26 -10.04
C LEU A 108 -16.26 -12.29 -9.52
N PHE A 109 -17.15 -11.44 -10.05
CA PHE A 109 -18.53 -11.35 -9.61
C PHE A 109 -19.31 -12.66 -9.76
N LYS A 110 -18.96 -13.45 -10.79
CA LYS A 110 -19.53 -14.79 -11.03
C LYS A 110 -18.78 -15.92 -10.33
N CYS A 111 -17.73 -15.65 -9.56
CA CYS A 111 -16.95 -16.68 -8.89
C CYS A 111 -17.68 -17.17 -7.64
N VAL A 112 -17.70 -18.49 -7.44
CA VAL A 112 -18.15 -19.14 -6.22
C VAL A 112 -16.95 -19.44 -5.34
N TYR A 113 -17.06 -19.11 -4.05
CA TYR A 113 -16.11 -19.44 -3.00
C TYR A 113 -16.72 -20.55 -2.16
N ILE A 114 -15.99 -21.65 -2.00
CA ILE A 114 -16.33 -22.77 -1.13
C ILE A 114 -15.22 -22.85 -0.10
N ILE A 115 -15.51 -22.37 1.10
CA ILE A 115 -14.52 -22.29 2.18
C ILE A 115 -14.86 -23.35 3.21
N SER A 116 -13.88 -24.17 3.57
CA SER A 116 -14.03 -25.12 4.66
C SER A 116 -12.85 -25.10 5.61
N ASN A 117 -13.13 -25.44 6.87
CA ASN A 117 -12.14 -25.67 7.91
C ASN A 117 -12.41 -27.05 8.48
N ASN A 118 -11.58 -28.01 8.09
CA ASN A 118 -11.77 -29.41 8.42
C ASN A 118 -10.65 -29.87 9.36
N THR A 119 -11.03 -30.35 10.54
CA THR A 119 -10.15 -31.07 11.47
C THR A 119 -10.41 -32.57 11.35
N GLU A 120 -9.74 -33.39 12.16
CA GLU A 120 -10.00 -34.84 12.22
C GLU A 120 -11.42 -35.17 12.69
N THR A 121 -12.01 -34.29 13.51
CA THR A 121 -13.29 -34.56 14.21
C THR A 121 -14.44 -33.67 13.76
N THR A 122 -14.16 -32.53 13.10
CA THR A 122 -15.19 -31.56 12.72
C THR A 122 -14.97 -31.05 11.30
N SER A 123 -16.07 -30.81 10.59
CA SER A 123 -16.05 -30.11 9.30
C SER A 123 -16.99 -28.91 9.39
N GLN A 124 -16.45 -27.74 9.06
CA GLN A 124 -17.22 -26.50 8.95
C GLN A 124 -17.02 -25.96 7.55
N GLY A 125 -18.07 -25.43 6.95
CA GLY A 125 -17.96 -24.86 5.62
C GLY A 125 -19.03 -23.82 5.31
N ILE A 126 -18.72 -22.95 4.37
CA ILE A 126 -19.61 -21.92 3.85
C ILE A 126 -19.34 -21.73 2.36
N ASN A 127 -20.41 -21.56 1.60
CA ASN A 127 -20.36 -21.43 0.15
C ASN A 127 -21.15 -20.19 -0.29
N PHE A 128 -20.62 -19.41 -1.23
CA PHE A 128 -21.29 -18.23 -1.76
C PHE A 128 -20.70 -17.76 -3.09
N THR A 129 -21.47 -17.03 -3.87
CA THR A 129 -20.94 -16.21 -4.99
C THR A 129 -20.38 -14.89 -4.46
N VAL A 130 -19.49 -14.25 -5.20
CA VAL A 130 -18.99 -12.91 -4.84
C VAL A 130 -20.11 -11.87 -4.93
N ALA A 131 -20.85 -11.86 -6.04
CA ALA A 131 -21.97 -10.94 -6.26
C ALA A 131 -23.28 -11.71 -6.48
N GLU A 132 -24.39 -11.09 -6.10
CA GLU A 132 -25.74 -11.53 -6.42
C GLU A 132 -26.25 -10.86 -7.69
N LYS A 133 -25.98 -9.55 -7.82
CA LYS A 133 -26.34 -8.74 -8.99
C LYS A 133 -25.24 -7.71 -9.24
N TYR A 134 -25.09 -7.29 -10.48
CA TYR A 134 -24.22 -6.17 -10.81
C TYR A 134 -24.72 -5.50 -12.10
N GLN A 135 -24.58 -4.18 -12.16
CA GLN A 135 -24.85 -3.39 -13.35
C GLN A 135 -23.65 -2.47 -13.54
N ILE A 136 -22.95 -2.61 -14.67
CA ILE A 136 -21.76 -1.81 -14.96
C ILE A 136 -21.75 -1.44 -16.44
N ASP A 137 -21.87 -0.15 -16.72
CA ASP A 137 -21.54 0.43 -18.00
C ASP A 137 -20.04 0.73 -18.09
N TRP A 138 -19.34 -0.14 -18.81
CA TRP A 138 -17.89 -0.02 -19.02
C TRP A 138 -17.50 0.98 -20.12
N LEU A 139 -18.44 1.39 -20.97
CA LEU A 139 -18.17 2.09 -22.24
C LEU A 139 -18.65 3.55 -22.23
N ARG A 140 -19.38 3.99 -21.21
CA ARG A 140 -19.76 5.40 -21.06
C ARG A 140 -18.52 6.29 -20.88
N ASN A 141 -18.34 7.22 -21.82
CA ASN A 141 -17.23 8.19 -21.84
C ASN A 141 -17.58 9.53 -21.16
N GLU A 142 -18.84 9.74 -20.79
CA GLU A 142 -19.30 10.96 -20.12
C GLU A 142 -19.18 10.82 -18.59
N PRO A 143 -18.78 11.89 -17.87
CA PRO A 143 -18.84 11.91 -16.42
C PRO A 143 -20.27 11.66 -15.95
N GLN A 144 -20.45 10.72 -15.02
CA GLN A 144 -21.75 10.56 -14.37
C GLN A 144 -22.06 11.84 -13.58
N SER A 145 -23.24 12.41 -13.80
CA SER A 145 -23.80 13.45 -12.95
C SER A 145 -23.88 12.93 -11.51
N HIS A 146 -23.43 13.72 -10.54
CA HIS A 146 -23.49 13.38 -9.12
C HIS A 146 -24.89 12.90 -8.73
N GLY A 147 -25.02 11.65 -8.24
CA GLY A 147 -26.27 11.10 -7.71
C GLY A 147 -26.88 9.93 -8.49
N LEU A 148 -26.47 9.65 -9.73
CA LEU A 148 -26.90 8.45 -10.47
C LEU A 148 -25.80 7.39 -10.42
N PHE A 149 -25.83 6.53 -9.40
CA PHE A 149 -24.93 5.38 -9.31
C PHE A 149 -25.37 4.28 -10.31
N GLU A 150 -25.15 4.47 -11.60
CA GLU A 150 -25.54 3.46 -12.61
C GLU A 150 -24.63 2.23 -12.58
N ASN A 151 -23.44 2.37 -11.97
CA ASN A 151 -22.44 1.34 -11.83
C ASN A 151 -22.42 0.83 -10.39
N TRP A 152 -22.93 -0.37 -10.16
CA TRP A 152 -23.02 -0.97 -8.84
C TRP A 152 -22.86 -2.48 -8.88
N VAL A 153 -22.46 -3.04 -7.74
CA VAL A 153 -22.42 -4.48 -7.50
C VAL A 153 -23.05 -4.76 -6.15
N GLN A 154 -24.10 -5.58 -6.17
CA GLN A 154 -24.71 -6.14 -4.98
C GLN A 154 -23.93 -7.39 -4.60
N LEU A 155 -23.13 -7.28 -3.54
CA LEU A 155 -22.33 -8.38 -3.01
C LEU A 155 -23.24 -9.37 -2.27
N SER A 156 -22.87 -10.66 -2.28
CA SER A 156 -23.60 -11.62 -1.44
C SER A 156 -23.35 -11.33 0.03
N GLN A 157 -24.37 -11.58 0.88
CA GLN A 157 -24.24 -11.37 2.33
C GLN A 157 -23.01 -12.11 2.89
N ARG A 158 -22.78 -13.35 2.46
CA ARG A 158 -21.66 -14.16 2.97
C ARG A 158 -20.30 -13.67 2.49
N TYR A 159 -20.23 -13.05 1.31
CA TYR A 159 -19.00 -12.37 0.89
C TYR A 159 -18.73 -11.17 1.79
N VAL A 160 -19.74 -10.34 2.08
CA VAL A 160 -19.60 -9.21 3.02
C VAL A 160 -19.18 -9.68 4.42
N ASP A 161 -19.79 -10.75 4.94
CA ASP A 161 -19.42 -11.36 6.22
C ASP A 161 -17.92 -11.75 6.22
N MET A 162 -17.45 -12.38 5.14
CA MET A 162 -16.04 -12.76 4.98
C MET A 162 -15.10 -11.55 4.92
N LEU A 163 -15.51 -10.45 4.27
CA LEU A 163 -14.71 -9.22 4.22
C LEU A 163 -14.64 -8.51 5.57
N ARG A 164 -15.70 -8.63 6.40
CA ARG A 164 -15.74 -8.09 7.77
C ARG A 164 -15.02 -8.98 8.79
N ASP A 165 -14.85 -10.27 8.52
CA ASP A 165 -14.18 -11.23 9.42
C ASP A 165 -12.67 -10.96 9.54
N HIS A 166 -12.29 -10.20 10.58
CA HIS A 166 -10.90 -9.93 10.98
C HIS A 166 -9.99 -9.55 9.79
N PRO A 167 -10.33 -8.49 9.02
CA PRO A 167 -9.55 -8.10 7.85
C PRO A 167 -8.14 -7.65 8.23
N VAL A 168 -7.23 -7.77 7.27
CA VAL A 168 -5.81 -7.47 7.43
C VAL A 168 -5.54 -6.04 6.98
N PRO A 169 -5.02 -5.16 7.86
CA PRO A 169 -4.65 -3.81 7.47
C PRO A 169 -3.39 -3.83 6.61
N VAL A 170 -3.40 -3.07 5.52
CA VAL A 170 -2.31 -3.03 4.53
C VAL A 170 -2.02 -1.60 4.09
N ASP A 171 -0.76 -1.28 3.84
CA ASP A 171 -0.31 0.03 3.39
C ASP A 171 -0.55 0.18 1.88
N LEU A 172 -1.35 1.18 1.51
CA LEU A 172 -1.68 1.46 0.11
C LEU A 172 -0.47 1.95 -0.69
N LYS A 173 0.51 2.61 -0.04
CA LYS A 173 1.76 3.03 -0.68
C LYS A 173 2.61 1.83 -1.07
N VAL A 174 2.63 0.79 -0.23
CA VAL A 174 3.30 -0.48 -0.53
C VAL A 174 2.63 -1.12 -1.74
N ILE A 175 1.31 -1.29 -1.70
CA ILE A 175 0.53 -1.91 -2.79
C ILE A 175 0.71 -1.16 -4.12
N ALA A 176 0.78 0.18 -4.08
CA ALA A 176 0.99 1.00 -5.27
C ALA A 176 2.32 0.71 -5.99
N ARG A 177 3.36 0.32 -5.23
CA ARG A 177 4.67 -0.03 -5.78
C ARG A 177 4.74 -1.47 -6.31
N LEU A 178 3.81 -2.34 -5.90
CA LEU A 178 3.77 -3.74 -6.31
C LEU A 178 3.08 -3.90 -7.66
N ARG A 179 3.80 -4.47 -8.64
CA ARG A 179 3.32 -4.64 -10.01
C ARG A 179 2.67 -6.00 -10.22
N LYS A 180 3.25 -7.05 -9.63
CA LYS A 180 2.82 -8.44 -9.89
C LYS A 180 1.76 -8.90 -8.88
N PRO A 181 0.73 -9.65 -9.32
CA PRO A 181 -0.30 -10.17 -8.41
C PRO A 181 0.27 -11.10 -7.33
N MET A 182 1.34 -11.85 -7.63
CA MET A 182 2.02 -12.66 -6.62
C MET A 182 2.74 -11.82 -5.57
N ALA A 183 3.31 -10.68 -5.93
CA ALA A 183 3.94 -9.78 -4.96
C ALA A 183 2.90 -9.19 -4.00
N ILE A 184 1.71 -8.85 -4.50
CA ILE A 184 0.56 -8.41 -3.69
C ILE A 184 0.16 -9.49 -2.67
N ASP A 185 -0.04 -10.74 -3.11
CA ASP A 185 -0.44 -11.82 -2.21
C ASP A 185 0.66 -12.16 -1.19
N VAL A 186 1.94 -12.15 -1.59
CA VAL A 186 3.08 -12.34 -0.68
C VAL A 186 3.12 -11.23 0.38
N TYR A 187 2.88 -9.99 -0.01
CA TYR A 187 2.82 -8.87 0.91
C TYR A 187 1.68 -9.03 1.94
N TRP A 188 0.48 -9.40 1.49
CA TRP A 188 -0.65 -9.67 2.39
C TRP A 188 -0.36 -10.83 3.34
N TRP A 189 0.20 -11.91 2.81
CA TRP A 189 0.61 -13.08 3.58
C TRP A 189 1.64 -12.74 4.66
N LEU A 190 2.68 -11.97 4.31
CA LEU A 190 3.68 -11.51 5.27
C LEU A 190 3.04 -10.61 6.33
N THR A 191 2.21 -9.65 5.92
CA THR A 191 1.55 -8.71 6.84
C THR A 191 0.68 -9.45 7.86
N LYS A 192 -0.14 -10.41 7.41
CA LYS A 192 -0.95 -11.24 8.30
C LYS A 192 -0.10 -12.10 9.22
N ARG A 193 0.95 -12.72 8.68
CA ARG A 193 1.79 -13.67 9.42
C ARG A 193 2.62 -12.98 10.49
N VAL A 194 3.13 -11.79 10.21
CA VAL A 194 3.96 -10.98 11.12
C VAL A 194 3.15 -10.37 12.26
N TYR A 195 1.85 -10.08 12.05
CA TYR A 195 0.99 -9.35 13.00
C TYR A 195 1.10 -9.79 14.48
N ASN A 196 1.30 -11.08 14.75
CA ASN A 196 1.49 -11.62 16.11
C ASN A 196 2.66 -12.61 16.21
N LEU A 197 3.64 -12.51 15.31
CA LEU A 197 4.75 -13.47 15.26
C LEU A 197 5.79 -13.17 16.34
N ARG A 198 5.80 -13.96 17.41
CA ARG A 198 6.78 -13.85 18.51
C ARG A 198 8.10 -14.57 18.22
N GLU A 199 8.02 -15.69 17.50
CA GLU A 199 9.17 -16.53 17.16
C GLU A 199 9.20 -16.82 15.67
N ARG A 200 10.37 -17.21 15.15
CA ARG A 200 10.51 -17.56 13.74
C ARG A 200 9.59 -18.72 13.37
N VAL A 201 8.94 -18.63 12.21
CA VAL A 201 8.12 -19.72 11.66
C VAL A 201 8.74 -20.23 10.37
N THR A 202 8.79 -21.55 10.22
CA THR A 202 9.37 -22.19 9.02
C THR A 202 8.30 -22.99 8.29
N ILE A 203 8.22 -22.78 6.98
CA ILE A 203 7.15 -23.31 6.11
C ILE A 203 7.80 -24.00 4.92
N THR A 204 7.36 -25.21 4.59
CA THR A 204 7.88 -25.92 3.42
C THR A 204 7.42 -25.26 2.13
N TRP A 205 8.22 -25.39 1.08
CA TRP A 205 7.79 -24.96 -0.25
C TRP A 205 6.50 -25.66 -0.72
N GLN A 206 6.27 -26.91 -0.31
CA GLN A 206 5.04 -27.64 -0.63
C GLN A 206 3.81 -27.00 0.03
N GLN A 207 3.92 -26.58 1.29
CA GLN A 207 2.84 -25.86 1.98
C GLN A 207 2.56 -24.52 1.31
N LEU A 208 3.59 -23.75 0.94
CA LEU A 208 3.41 -22.51 0.18
C LEU A 208 2.79 -22.76 -1.19
N TYR A 209 3.17 -23.83 -1.88
CA TYR A 209 2.60 -24.19 -3.16
C TYR A 209 1.11 -24.56 -3.06
N ARG A 210 0.68 -25.20 -1.96
CA ARG A 210 -0.75 -25.45 -1.71
C ARG A 210 -1.54 -24.15 -1.44
N GLN A 211 -0.90 -23.13 -0.86
CA GLN A 211 -1.54 -21.83 -0.57
C GLN A 211 -1.58 -20.92 -1.80
N PHE A 212 -0.46 -20.85 -2.52
CA PHE A 212 -0.14 -19.81 -3.49
C PHE A 212 0.25 -20.37 -4.86
N GLY A 213 0.18 -21.67 -5.07
CA GLY A 213 0.52 -22.29 -6.35
C GLY A 213 -0.42 -21.84 -7.48
N SER A 214 0.02 -22.10 -8.70
CA SER A 214 -0.79 -21.99 -9.91
C SER A 214 -0.58 -23.27 -10.73
N ASP A 215 -1.00 -23.29 -11.99
CA ASP A 215 -0.84 -24.42 -12.93
C ASP A 215 0.62 -24.74 -13.32
N SER A 216 1.60 -24.21 -12.59
CA SER A 216 3.03 -24.36 -12.88
C SER A 216 3.69 -25.24 -11.84
N GLU A 217 4.65 -26.07 -12.24
CA GLU A 217 5.42 -26.92 -11.35
C GLU A 217 6.04 -26.18 -10.15
N LEU A 218 6.30 -26.94 -9.08
CA LEU A 218 6.89 -26.42 -7.84
C LEU A 218 8.18 -25.63 -8.09
N LYS A 219 9.04 -26.07 -9.02
CA LYS A 219 10.29 -25.37 -9.36
C LYS A 219 10.03 -23.95 -9.86
N GLU A 220 9.07 -23.81 -10.77
CA GLU A 220 8.70 -22.52 -11.35
C GLU A 220 7.97 -21.63 -10.34
N PHE A 221 7.15 -22.24 -9.47
CA PHE A 221 6.54 -21.54 -8.33
C PHE A 221 7.62 -20.97 -7.39
N LYS A 222 8.60 -21.78 -6.96
CA LYS A 222 9.70 -21.31 -6.10
C LYS A 222 10.41 -20.11 -6.72
N ARG A 223 10.69 -20.16 -8.03
CA ARG A 223 11.34 -19.06 -8.77
C ARG A 223 10.51 -17.79 -8.74
N LYS A 224 9.22 -17.87 -9.09
CA LYS A 224 8.31 -16.71 -9.07
C LYS A 224 8.10 -16.15 -7.67
N PHE A 225 7.96 -17.02 -6.67
CA PHE A 225 7.78 -16.61 -5.28
C PHE A 225 9.02 -15.87 -4.74
N LYS A 226 10.23 -16.33 -5.07
CA LYS A 226 11.47 -15.62 -4.72
C LYS A 226 11.52 -14.21 -5.32
N LEU A 227 11.13 -14.08 -6.59
CA LEU A 227 11.06 -12.76 -7.25
C LEU A 227 10.00 -11.85 -6.62
N ALA A 228 8.86 -12.43 -6.23
CA ALA A 228 7.81 -11.69 -5.53
C ALA A 228 8.28 -11.22 -4.14
N VAL A 229 8.96 -12.07 -3.38
CA VAL A 229 9.55 -11.70 -2.08
C VAL A 229 10.59 -10.59 -2.23
N ALA A 230 11.45 -10.65 -3.24
CA ALA A 230 12.41 -9.58 -3.52
C ALA A 230 11.70 -8.25 -3.79
N GLU A 231 10.67 -8.23 -4.63
CA GLU A 231 9.85 -7.05 -4.90
C GLU A 231 9.17 -6.49 -3.64
N VAL A 232 8.74 -7.36 -2.73
CA VAL A 232 8.09 -6.96 -1.46
C VAL A 232 9.09 -6.40 -0.46
N VAL A 233 10.27 -7.02 -0.29
CA VAL A 233 11.28 -6.59 0.68
C VAL A 233 11.85 -5.20 0.37
N GLU A 234 11.91 -4.82 -0.92
CA GLU A 234 12.28 -3.47 -1.38
C GLU A 234 11.37 -2.36 -0.84
N VAL A 235 10.11 -2.68 -0.56
CA VAL A 235 9.08 -1.68 -0.19
C VAL A 235 8.54 -1.87 1.22
N TYR A 236 8.66 -3.08 1.76
CA TYR A 236 8.32 -3.47 3.12
C TYR A 236 9.44 -4.38 3.64
N PRO A 237 10.40 -3.85 4.43
CA PRO A 237 11.66 -4.53 4.77
C PRO A 237 11.42 -5.72 5.71
N CYS A 238 10.94 -6.83 5.13
CA CYS A 238 10.56 -8.03 5.85
C CYS A 238 11.73 -8.97 6.11
N ARG A 239 11.94 -9.38 7.36
CA ARG A 239 12.95 -10.39 7.69
C ARG A 239 12.46 -11.79 7.29
N ILE A 240 12.93 -12.27 6.15
CA ILE A 240 12.57 -13.57 5.56
C ILE A 240 13.81 -14.26 4.95
N THR A 241 13.92 -15.57 5.12
CA THR A 241 14.96 -16.40 4.50
C THR A 241 14.34 -17.43 3.57
N LEU A 242 14.85 -17.52 2.34
CA LEU A 242 14.36 -18.41 1.29
C LEU A 242 15.33 -19.58 1.07
N GLY A 243 15.30 -20.55 1.97
CA GLY A 243 16.16 -21.75 1.90
C GLY A 243 15.75 -22.72 0.78
N PRO A 244 16.56 -23.77 0.52
CA PRO A 244 16.30 -24.72 -0.56
C PRO A 244 15.00 -25.54 -0.36
N GLN A 245 14.76 -25.96 0.89
CA GLN A 245 13.60 -26.79 1.27
C GLN A 245 12.46 -25.99 1.92
N ARG A 246 12.78 -24.89 2.60
CA ARG A 246 11.84 -24.17 3.45
C ARG A 246 12.05 -22.65 3.36
N VAL A 247 10.97 -21.92 3.67
CA VAL A 247 10.94 -20.47 3.85
C VAL A 247 10.76 -20.19 5.33
N THR A 248 11.60 -19.33 5.89
CA THR A 248 11.55 -18.93 7.31
C THR A 248 11.22 -17.45 7.41
N VAL A 249 10.17 -17.12 8.14
CA VAL A 249 9.75 -15.74 8.43
C VAL A 249 10.11 -15.45 9.89
N PHE A 250 10.73 -14.31 10.13
CA PHE A 250 11.14 -13.88 11.47
C PHE A 250 10.18 -12.81 12.00
N PRO A 251 10.11 -12.62 13.33
CA PRO A 251 9.44 -11.47 13.92
C PRO A 251 9.87 -10.17 13.25
N ASN A 252 8.90 -9.31 12.94
CA ASN A 252 9.15 -8.03 12.30
C ASN A 252 8.08 -6.99 12.67
N GLN A 253 8.34 -5.72 12.35
CA GLN A 253 7.32 -4.69 12.40
C GLN A 253 6.23 -4.97 11.37
N THR A 254 4.98 -4.70 11.72
CA THR A 254 3.84 -4.81 10.81
C THR A 254 3.87 -3.66 9.81
N SER A 255 3.44 -3.92 8.57
CA SER A 255 3.40 -2.88 7.54
C SER A 255 2.47 -1.71 7.88
N VAL A 256 1.41 -1.97 8.65
CA VAL A 256 0.56 -0.94 9.26
C VAL A 256 0.72 -1.04 10.77
N PRO A 257 1.03 0.06 11.48
CA PRO A 257 1.13 0.05 12.93
C PRO A 257 -0.17 -0.42 13.59
N THR A 258 -0.07 -1.29 14.59
CA THR A 258 -1.22 -1.70 15.39
C THR A 258 -1.69 -0.55 16.29
N VAL A 259 -2.95 -0.58 16.73
CA VAL A 259 -3.46 0.43 17.69
C VAL A 259 -2.57 0.51 18.94
N THR A 260 -2.07 -0.63 19.42
CA THR A 260 -1.13 -0.69 20.55
C THR A 260 0.20 0.00 20.22
N GLN A 261 0.75 -0.22 19.02
CA GLN A 261 1.98 0.45 18.58
C GLN A 261 1.78 1.96 18.41
N THR A 262 0.69 2.38 17.78
CA THR A 262 0.33 3.79 17.61
C THR A 262 0.18 4.47 18.96
N ARG A 263 -0.59 3.89 19.89
CA ARG A 263 -0.75 4.40 21.26
C ARG A 263 0.57 4.42 22.04
N ALA A 264 1.45 3.44 21.84
CA ALA A 264 2.76 3.43 22.49
C ALA A 264 3.66 4.56 21.95
N VAL A 265 3.61 4.84 20.65
CA VAL A 265 4.32 5.98 20.04
C VAL A 265 3.74 7.31 20.52
N GLU A 266 2.42 7.45 20.57
CA GLU A 266 1.74 8.63 21.11
C GLU A 266 2.10 8.87 22.58
N ARG A 267 2.09 7.81 23.41
CA ARG A 267 2.53 7.90 24.82
C ARG A 267 3.99 8.31 24.94
N LYS A 268 4.88 7.76 24.11
CA LYS A 268 6.29 8.17 24.09
C LYS A 268 6.47 9.63 23.66
N ARG A 269 5.67 10.11 22.71
CA ARG A 269 5.66 11.53 22.30
C ARG A 269 5.13 12.43 23.40
N ALA A 270 4.05 12.02 24.09
CA ALA A 270 3.48 12.77 25.21
C ALA A 270 4.38 12.77 26.47
N ALA A 271 5.15 11.71 26.67
CA ALA A 271 6.13 11.58 27.75
C ALA A 271 7.51 12.18 27.40
N ALA A 272 7.72 12.62 26.15
CA ALA A 272 8.92 13.36 25.81
C ALA A 272 8.86 14.70 26.57
N PRO A 273 9.92 15.08 27.30
CA PRO A 273 9.93 16.34 28.02
C PRO A 273 9.63 17.46 27.02
N SER A 274 8.67 18.32 27.36
CA SER A 274 8.53 19.59 26.65
C SER A 274 9.90 20.27 26.63
N PRO A 275 10.30 20.89 25.51
CA PRO A 275 11.52 21.70 25.51
C PRO A 275 11.43 22.64 26.71
N ALA A 276 12.50 22.66 27.52
CA ALA A 276 12.52 23.39 28.77
C ALA A 276 12.00 24.82 28.55
N PRO A 277 11.19 25.39 29.46
CA PRO A 277 10.74 26.76 29.32
C PRO A 277 11.99 27.63 29.12
N ALA A 278 12.00 28.41 28.04
CA ALA A 278 13.04 29.38 27.79
C ALA A 278 13.25 30.18 29.08
N ARG A 279 14.51 30.25 29.54
CA ARG A 279 14.85 31.06 30.73
C ARG A 279 14.31 32.48 30.50
N ALA A 280 13.66 33.01 31.52
CA ALA A 280 13.03 34.33 31.49
C ALA A 280 13.98 35.38 30.88
N GLY A 281 13.57 35.97 29.76
CA GLY A 281 14.35 36.95 29.01
C GLY A 281 13.87 37.23 27.60
N GLU A 282 13.02 36.40 26.99
CA GLU A 282 12.58 36.61 25.62
C GLU A 282 11.16 37.19 25.55
N SER A 283 11.14 38.51 25.33
CA SER A 283 10.01 39.33 24.90
C SER A 283 9.09 38.60 23.91
N GLU A 284 7.79 38.64 24.20
CA GLU A 284 6.71 38.34 23.23
C GLU A 284 7.03 38.98 21.88
N ARG A 285 7.18 38.16 20.84
CA ARG A 285 7.23 38.64 19.46
C ARG A 285 5.95 38.22 18.76
N LYS A 286 5.24 39.25 18.28
CA LYS A 286 4.04 39.22 17.43
C LYS A 286 4.17 38.24 16.25
N PRO A 287 3.04 37.82 15.65
CA PRO A 287 3.03 36.88 14.53
C PRO A 287 3.93 37.41 13.40
N ARG A 288 4.97 36.66 13.03
CA ARG A 288 5.88 37.07 11.95
C ARG A 288 5.16 36.94 10.62
N GLU A 289 5.09 38.08 9.93
CA GLU A 289 4.77 38.20 8.50
C GLU A 289 5.60 37.21 7.69
N SER A 290 5.07 36.76 6.56
CA SER A 290 5.75 35.89 5.60
C SER A 290 7.16 36.41 5.29
N ILE A 291 8.18 35.66 5.71
CA ILE A 291 9.57 36.10 5.64
C ILE A 291 10.09 35.83 4.24
N GLU A 292 10.12 36.88 3.42
CA GLU A 292 10.66 36.81 2.07
C GLU A 292 12.19 36.78 2.11
N ALA A 293 12.78 35.88 1.31
CA ALA A 293 14.22 35.84 1.10
C ALA A 293 14.68 37.09 0.34
N HIS A 294 15.83 37.66 0.73
CA HIS A 294 16.44 38.83 0.10
C HIS A 294 17.97 38.72 0.14
N TRP A 295 18.68 39.61 -0.56
CA TRP A 295 20.14 39.72 -0.47
C TRP A 295 20.51 40.32 0.89
N ILE A 296 21.45 39.67 1.58
CA ILE A 296 22.00 40.11 2.85
C ILE A 296 23.48 40.37 2.64
N GLU A 297 23.88 41.63 2.80
CA GLU A 297 25.27 42.08 2.68
C GLU A 297 26.09 41.71 3.92
N ILE A 298 27.28 41.17 3.69
CA ILE A 298 28.31 40.91 4.70
C ILE A 298 29.44 41.90 4.46
N ALA A 299 29.52 42.90 5.33
CA ALA A 299 30.49 43.98 5.23
C ALA A 299 31.92 43.44 5.03
N GLY A 300 32.52 43.80 3.90
CA GLY A 300 33.88 43.41 3.50
C GLY A 300 34.03 42.00 2.90
N TRP A 301 32.93 41.30 2.62
CA TRP A 301 32.95 39.94 2.05
C TRP A 301 32.07 39.79 0.81
N GLY A 302 30.88 40.41 0.79
CA GLY A 302 29.93 40.31 -0.32
C GLY A 302 28.51 39.97 0.15
N GLU A 303 27.63 39.58 -0.76
CA GLU A 303 26.19 39.36 -0.47
C GLU A 303 25.78 37.88 -0.59
N VAL A 304 24.80 37.46 0.22
CA VAL A 304 24.17 36.13 0.14
C VAL A 304 22.65 36.23 0.12
N TRP A 305 21.98 35.43 -0.70
CA TRP A 305 20.53 35.38 -0.81
C TRP A 305 19.95 34.39 0.21
N MET A 306 19.27 34.90 1.24
CA MET A 306 18.63 34.06 2.26
C MET A 306 17.56 34.80 3.07
N THR A 307 16.86 34.09 3.94
CA THR A 307 15.98 34.72 4.92
C THR A 307 16.79 35.12 6.14
N SER A 308 16.42 36.23 6.78
CA SER A 308 17.09 36.70 8.01
C SER A 308 17.00 35.70 9.18
N GLU A 309 16.08 34.73 9.13
CA GLU A 309 15.99 33.64 10.14
C GLU A 309 17.01 32.51 9.91
N LEU A 310 17.43 32.28 8.67
CA LEU A 310 18.41 31.23 8.32
C LEU A 310 19.81 31.81 8.11
N PHE A 311 19.97 33.14 8.21
CA PHE A 311 21.23 33.82 8.03
C PHE A 311 22.17 33.60 9.23
N ASP A 312 23.34 33.03 8.96
CA ASP A 312 24.46 32.92 9.89
C ASP A 312 25.73 33.43 9.18
N VAL A 313 26.41 34.39 9.79
CA VAL A 313 27.60 35.04 9.25
C VAL A 313 28.74 34.04 9.04
N GLY A 314 28.87 32.99 9.86
CA GLY A 314 29.95 32.01 9.75
C GLY A 314 29.88 31.20 8.44
N PRO A 315 28.79 30.45 8.20
CA PRO A 315 28.55 29.74 6.95
C PRO A 315 28.51 30.66 5.72
N ALA A 316 28.00 31.88 5.87
CA ALA A 316 27.95 32.85 4.77
C ALA A 316 29.35 33.40 4.41
N ARG A 317 30.23 33.61 5.38
CA ARG A 317 31.65 33.88 5.12
C ARG A 317 32.37 32.70 4.48
N ALA A 318 32.20 31.50 5.03
CA ALA A 318 32.79 30.29 4.44
C ALA A 318 32.32 30.05 3.00
N HIS A 319 31.08 30.42 2.69
CA HIS A 319 30.53 30.43 1.34
C HIS A 319 31.23 31.45 0.42
N LEU A 320 31.38 32.71 0.84
CA LEU A 320 32.01 33.77 0.05
C LEU A 320 33.52 33.58 -0.10
N GLU A 321 34.18 33.00 0.89
CA GLU A 321 35.60 32.59 0.83
C GLU A 321 35.85 31.38 -0.07
N GLY A 322 34.84 30.54 -0.31
CA GLY A 322 35.02 29.24 -0.95
C GLY A 322 35.76 28.23 -0.05
N SER A 323 35.72 28.46 1.27
CA SER A 323 36.35 27.60 2.30
C SER A 323 35.67 26.22 2.42
N VAL A 324 34.49 26.06 1.84
CA VAL A 324 33.73 24.79 1.72
C VAL A 324 33.37 24.56 0.26
N ASP A 325 33.28 23.32 -0.20
CA ASP A 325 32.91 23.05 -1.59
C ASP A 325 31.45 23.44 -1.90
N SER A 326 31.18 23.81 -3.15
CA SER A 326 29.87 24.33 -3.56
C SER A 326 28.73 23.31 -3.42
N VAL A 327 29.02 22.01 -3.32
CA VAL A 327 28.03 20.93 -3.19
C VAL A 327 27.63 20.72 -1.73
N SER A 328 28.58 20.87 -0.80
CA SER A 328 28.35 20.75 0.64
C SER A 328 28.02 22.09 1.32
N CYS A 329 28.19 23.22 0.63
CA CYS A 329 27.93 24.54 1.16
C CYS A 329 26.43 24.76 1.48
N PRO A 330 26.07 25.02 2.75
CA PRO A 330 24.66 25.19 3.15
C PRO A 330 24.01 26.42 2.52
N VAL A 331 24.78 27.45 2.19
CA VAL A 331 24.32 28.67 1.50
C VAL A 331 23.99 28.38 0.03
N CYS A 332 24.79 27.56 -0.65
CA CYS A 332 24.50 27.08 -2.02
C CYS A 332 23.32 26.11 -2.07
N ALA A 333 23.08 25.38 -0.98
CA ALA A 333 21.95 24.46 -0.85
C ALA A 333 20.62 25.20 -0.60
N PHE A 334 20.68 26.41 -0.05
CA PHE A 334 19.51 27.23 0.24
C PHE A 334 18.80 27.74 -1.03
N ASP A 335 19.54 28.37 -1.96
CA ASP A 335 19.01 28.88 -3.23
C ASP A 335 20.10 28.85 -4.30
N GLU A 336 19.70 28.62 -5.55
CA GLU A 336 20.61 28.54 -6.69
C GLU A 336 21.34 29.87 -6.97
N ARG A 337 20.72 31.02 -6.63
CA ARG A 337 21.34 32.34 -6.75
C ARG A 337 22.66 32.47 -6.01
N ASN A 338 22.83 31.78 -4.90
CA ASN A 338 24.07 31.79 -4.13
C ASN A 338 25.21 31.08 -4.86
N ARG A 339 24.93 30.12 -5.74
CA ARG A 339 26.00 29.34 -6.40
C ARG A 339 26.90 30.21 -7.28
N ALA A 340 26.38 31.30 -7.82
CA ALA A 340 27.14 32.23 -8.66
C ALA A 340 28.16 33.07 -7.87
N LEU A 341 27.95 33.25 -6.56
CA LEU A 341 28.81 34.05 -5.67
C LEU A 341 29.68 33.18 -4.74
N HIS A 342 29.64 31.86 -4.92
CA HIS A 342 30.42 30.95 -4.10
C HIS A 342 31.92 31.11 -4.37
N GLY A 343 32.70 31.42 -3.33
CA GLY A 343 34.12 31.73 -3.47
C GLY A 343 34.41 33.10 -4.09
N TYR A 344 33.39 33.97 -4.21
CA TYR A 344 33.56 35.32 -4.75
C TYR A 344 33.53 36.34 -3.61
N ILE A 345 34.72 36.76 -3.15
CA ILE A 345 34.85 37.92 -2.28
C ILE A 345 34.81 39.17 -3.17
N GLN A 346 33.85 40.06 -2.92
CA GLN A 346 33.92 41.39 -3.52
C GLN A 346 35.10 42.14 -2.90
N GLU A 347 36.21 42.27 -3.62
CA GLU A 347 37.30 43.17 -3.25
C GLU A 347 36.78 44.61 -3.32
N SER A 348 36.32 45.16 -2.19
CA SER A 348 36.13 46.60 -2.08
C SER A 348 37.51 47.26 -2.00
N LEU A 349 37.94 47.84 -3.12
CA LEU A 349 38.98 48.86 -3.16
C LEU A 349 38.57 50.00 -2.20
N PHE A 350 39.35 50.15 -1.11
CA PHE A 350 39.30 51.19 -0.07
C PHE A 350 38.19 51.09 0.98
#